data_AF-A0AAW1JZJ1-F1
#
_entry.id   AF-A0AAW1JZJ1-F1
#
_cell.length_a   1.000
_cell.length_b   1.000
_cell.length_c   1.000
_cell.angle_alpha   90.00
_cell.angle_beta   90.00
_cell.angle_gamma   90.00
#
_symmetry.space_group_name_H-M   'P 1'
#
loop_
_entity.id
_entity.type
_entity.pdbx_description
1 polymer ?
#
loop_
_entity_poly.entity_id
_entity_poly.type
_entity_poly.pdbx_seq_one_letter_code
_entity_poly.pdbx_strand_id
1 'polypeptide(L)'
;MGSHKSFKVLYISLPTHYLNIYCTVLLFHTPFFGEIKFRAKFVLIPVSRARSPLLLLVNFCMSQKVEKPVLSGQRIKTRKRDEKERYDPVGFRDAIISGLDKCANDFEAISRFLDGAGNKLDYRRYGENLFDILIAGGILVKTNFCMSQKVEKPVLSGQRIKTRKRDEKERYDPVGFRDAIISGLDKCANDFEAISRFLDGAGNKLDYRRYGENLFDILIAGGILVPGGTLLPEGETCKTEACIFNSPDEISLEVMKNWEQVFIKLMRRYKYLEKIFQEEIKKILLYVKYFQPTDRKKLSLMMFLWISNGSLPFSSVLTLNNSHLVKDHLALDFLIDIFKWWRQEKGVTSLHSAIKKSNIESHLMTFVPDNKQSHTYFRTAFEENGLDEILKLYYDQHQLQAKKELQTLLSDGLAENKALRDIISELREYATKENIQEHETVCIIWTTIMALPEWNKKEELVTDQAVRHLKQYTSLFSGFAQNAR
;
A
#
# COMPACT_ATOMS: atom_id res chain seq x y z
N MET A 1 -30.88 -31.94 35.31
CA MET A 1 -30.33 -30.58 35.11
C MET A 1 -29.33 -30.66 33.97
N GLY A 2 -29.57 -30.29 32.71
CA GLY A 2 -30.58 -29.43 32.12
C GLY A 2 -29.93 -28.22 31.45
N SER A 3 -29.38 -28.37 30.24
CA SER A 3 -29.38 -27.33 29.18
C SER A 3 -28.81 -27.89 27.86
N HIS A 4 -29.71 -28.38 27.01
CA HIS A 4 -29.51 -28.50 25.56
C HIS A 4 -29.71 -27.11 24.93
N LYS A 5 -28.89 -26.73 23.95
CA LYS A 5 -29.22 -25.65 23.00
C LYS A 5 -29.38 -26.21 21.59
N SER A 6 -30.63 -26.19 21.15
CA SER A 6 -31.10 -26.59 19.83
C SER A 6 -30.71 -25.58 18.75
N PHE A 7 -30.26 -26.08 17.61
CA PHE A 7 -30.17 -25.32 16.36
C PHE A 7 -31.57 -25.14 15.76
N LYS A 8 -31.96 -23.90 15.44
CA LYS A 8 -33.15 -23.59 14.65
C LYS A 8 -32.72 -23.13 13.27
N VAL A 9 -33.11 -23.89 12.25
CA VAL A 9 -33.05 -23.53 10.83
C VAL A 9 -34.28 -22.68 10.52
N LEU A 10 -34.09 -21.52 9.91
CA LEU A 10 -35.18 -20.72 9.35
C LEU A 10 -35.06 -20.71 7.82
N TYR A 11 -36.04 -21.32 7.17
CA TYR A 11 -36.26 -21.25 5.72
C TYR A 11 -36.88 -19.89 5.36
N ILE A 12 -36.30 -19.19 4.38
CA ILE A 12 -37.02 -18.16 3.64
C ILE A 12 -36.99 -18.57 2.16
N SER A 13 -38.17 -18.95 1.68
CA SER A 13 -38.50 -19.22 0.29
C SER A 13 -38.66 -17.90 -0.47
N LEU A 14 -37.94 -17.72 -1.57
CA LEU A 14 -38.26 -16.70 -2.57
C LEU A 14 -38.40 -17.37 -3.95
N PRO A 15 -39.49 -17.13 -4.69
CA PRO A 15 -39.78 -17.80 -5.94
C PRO A 15 -38.92 -17.26 -7.10
N THR A 16 -38.52 -18.20 -7.94
CA THR A 16 -37.90 -18.08 -9.26
C THR A 16 -38.80 -17.35 -10.27
N HIS A 17 -38.24 -16.45 -11.09
CA HIS A 17 -38.44 -16.43 -12.54
C HIS A 17 -37.36 -15.55 -13.24
N TYR A 18 -36.48 -16.21 -14.00
CA TYR A 18 -35.65 -15.82 -15.17
C TYR A 18 -34.67 -14.62 -15.05
N LEU A 19 -33.36 -14.92 -14.93
CA LEU A 19 -32.31 -14.90 -16.00
C LEU A 19 -31.97 -13.47 -16.53
N ASN A 20 -30.74 -13.02 -16.72
CA ASN A 20 -29.37 -13.50 -16.51
C ASN A 20 -28.46 -12.30 -16.88
N ILE A 21 -27.63 -11.72 -16.00
CA ILE A 21 -26.41 -11.00 -16.40
C ILE A 21 -25.34 -11.22 -15.32
N TYR A 22 -24.25 -11.86 -15.74
CA TYR A 22 -23.03 -12.06 -14.96
C TYR A 22 -22.34 -10.73 -14.65
N CYS A 23 -21.99 -10.51 -13.38
CA CYS A 23 -20.95 -9.56 -12.99
C CYS A 23 -20.09 -10.18 -11.90
N THR A 24 -18.88 -10.58 -12.27
CA THR A 24 -17.82 -11.07 -11.39
C THR A 24 -17.31 -9.89 -10.58
N VAL A 25 -17.61 -9.87 -9.27
CA VAL A 25 -16.96 -8.98 -8.30
C VAL A 25 -16.02 -9.83 -7.46
N LEU A 26 -14.71 -9.61 -7.65
CA LEU A 26 -13.66 -10.11 -6.77
C LEU A 26 -13.72 -9.31 -5.45
N LEU A 27 -14.22 -9.95 -4.39
CA LEU A 27 -14.09 -9.48 -3.01
C LEU A 27 -12.91 -10.21 -2.36
N PHE A 28 -11.83 -9.48 -2.07
CA PHE A 28 -10.84 -9.93 -1.10
C PHE A 28 -11.38 -9.69 0.31
N HIS A 29 -11.44 -10.77 1.08
CA HIS A 29 -11.88 -10.80 2.46
C HIS A 29 -10.63 -10.86 3.34
N THR A 30 -10.45 -9.88 4.24
CA THR A 30 -9.70 -10.08 5.49
C THR A 30 -10.42 -9.38 6.65
N PRO A 31 -10.57 -10.04 7.81
CA PRO A 31 -11.34 -9.54 8.94
C PRO A 31 -10.46 -8.71 9.89
N PHE A 32 -11.01 -7.71 10.57
CA PHE A 32 -10.84 -7.44 12.00
C PHE A 32 -11.66 -6.23 12.45
N PHE A 33 -12.16 -6.32 13.68
CA PHE A 33 -13.17 -5.50 14.37
C PHE A 33 -12.88 -4.00 14.52
N GLY A 34 -13.94 -3.19 14.52
CA GLY A 34 -13.98 -1.83 15.07
C GLY A 34 -15.19 -1.03 14.61
N GLU A 35 -16.19 -0.87 15.48
CA GLU A 35 -17.46 -0.18 15.23
C GLU A 35 -17.29 1.23 14.63
N ILE A 36 -17.83 1.47 13.43
CA ILE A 36 -18.14 2.81 12.94
C ILE A 36 -19.61 2.83 12.51
N LYS A 37 -20.45 3.46 13.32
CA LYS A 37 -21.86 3.76 12.99
C LYS A 37 -21.92 4.66 11.75
N PHE A 38 -22.20 4.09 10.58
CA PHE A 38 -22.71 4.85 9.45
C PHE A 38 -24.24 4.87 9.49
N ARG A 39 -24.79 6.04 9.83
CA ARG A 39 -26.23 6.31 9.82
C ARG A 39 -26.65 6.68 8.40
N ALA A 40 -26.96 5.69 7.57
CA ALA A 40 -27.54 5.91 6.24
C ALA A 40 -29.04 6.24 6.39
N LYS A 41 -29.42 7.48 6.09
CA LYS A 41 -30.83 7.88 5.95
C LYS A 41 -31.28 7.52 4.53
N PHE A 42 -32.05 6.46 4.41
CA PHE A 42 -32.85 6.19 3.20
C PHE A 42 -34.03 7.17 3.17
N VAL A 43 -34.12 7.97 2.11
CA VAL A 43 -35.34 8.70 1.76
C VAL A 43 -35.90 8.05 0.50
N LEU A 44 -36.94 7.25 0.71
CA LEU A 44 -37.82 6.72 -0.33
C LEU A 44 -38.70 7.88 -0.84
N ILE A 45 -38.69 8.13 -2.14
CA ILE A 45 -39.73 8.95 -2.80
C ILE A 45 -40.42 8.06 -3.84
N PRO A 46 -41.73 7.78 -3.69
CA PRO A 46 -42.49 7.00 -4.65
C PRO A 46 -42.94 7.86 -5.83
N VAL A 47 -42.94 7.27 -7.03
CA VAL A 47 -43.49 7.87 -8.26
C VAL A 47 -44.92 7.36 -8.45
N SER A 48 -45.90 8.26 -8.52
CA SER A 48 -47.25 7.95 -9.01
C SER A 48 -47.88 9.10 -9.80
N ARG A 49 -48.17 8.77 -11.08
CA ARG A 49 -49.22 9.24 -12.02
C ARG A 49 -49.88 10.63 -11.87
N ALA A 50 -49.62 11.44 -12.91
CA ALA A 50 -50.55 12.14 -13.81
C ALA A 50 -51.90 12.70 -13.31
N ARG A 51 -52.08 14.02 -13.50
CA ARG A 51 -53.30 14.71 -14.00
C ARG A 51 -52.96 16.17 -14.39
N SER A 52 -53.24 16.55 -15.63
CA SER A 52 -53.50 17.93 -16.09
C SER A 52 -54.93 18.37 -15.70
N PRO A 53 -55.47 19.60 -15.97
CA PRO A 53 -54.97 20.77 -16.71
C PRO A 53 -55.21 22.14 -16.00
N LEU A 54 -54.76 23.28 -16.58
CA LEU A 54 -55.59 24.47 -16.87
C LEU A 54 -54.77 25.65 -17.44
N LEU A 55 -55.33 26.23 -18.50
CA LEU A 55 -54.91 27.44 -19.21
C LEU A 55 -54.96 28.70 -18.34
N LEU A 56 -54.07 29.66 -18.62
CA LEU A 56 -54.49 31.03 -18.90
C LEU A 56 -53.41 31.83 -19.66
N LEU A 57 -53.77 32.18 -20.89
CA LEU A 57 -53.14 33.17 -21.77
C LEU A 57 -53.40 34.58 -21.23
N VAL A 58 -52.37 35.42 -21.13
CA VAL A 58 -52.50 36.87 -21.34
C VAL A 58 -51.24 37.37 -22.07
N ASN A 59 -51.42 37.77 -23.32
CA ASN A 59 -50.48 38.61 -24.06
C ASN A 59 -50.56 40.04 -23.52
N PHE A 60 -49.42 40.71 -23.32
CA PHE A 60 -49.37 42.17 -23.39
C PHE A 60 -48.08 42.64 -24.07
N CYS A 61 -48.28 43.60 -24.96
CA CYS A 61 -47.35 44.22 -25.89
C CYS A 61 -46.69 45.47 -25.26
N MET A 62 -45.65 45.98 -25.95
CA MET A 62 -45.09 47.34 -25.93
C MET A 62 -43.88 47.61 -25.01
N SER A 63 -42.74 47.92 -25.65
CA SER A 63 -42.24 49.30 -25.78
C SER A 63 -40.71 49.40 -25.65
N GLN A 64 -40.07 49.94 -26.69
CA GLN A 64 -38.66 50.29 -26.70
C GLN A 64 -38.41 51.56 -25.87
N LYS A 65 -37.40 51.54 -24.99
CA LYS A 65 -36.75 52.75 -24.49
C LYS A 65 -35.23 52.63 -24.65
N VAL A 66 -34.68 53.57 -25.41
CA VAL A 66 -33.25 53.85 -25.54
C VAL A 66 -32.87 54.85 -24.46
N GLU A 67 -31.82 54.58 -23.68
CA GLU A 67 -31.16 55.57 -22.80
C GLU A 67 -29.63 55.62 -23.01
N LYS A 68 -29.10 56.81 -22.73
CA LYS A 68 -27.94 57.53 -23.31
C LYS A 68 -26.59 57.22 -22.63
N PRO A 69 -25.44 57.65 -23.22
CA PRO A 69 -24.12 57.18 -22.80
C PRO A 69 -23.59 57.97 -21.59
N VAL A 70 -22.79 57.32 -20.75
CA VAL A 70 -22.00 57.99 -19.70
C VAL A 70 -20.54 57.55 -19.81
N LEU A 71 -19.69 58.53 -20.14
CA LEU A 71 -18.24 58.48 -20.00
C LEU A 71 -17.86 58.89 -18.58
N SER A 72 -17.13 58.04 -17.87
CA SER A 72 -16.14 58.52 -16.89
C SER A 72 -14.98 57.53 -16.83
N GLY A 73 -13.86 57.98 -17.38
CA GLY A 73 -12.62 57.22 -17.42
C GLY A 73 -11.95 57.24 -16.05
N GLN A 74 -11.52 56.07 -15.60
CA GLN A 74 -10.42 55.97 -14.65
C GLN A 74 -9.37 55.04 -15.26
N ARG A 75 -8.28 55.64 -15.73
CA ARG A 75 -7.16 54.95 -16.37
C ARG A 75 -6.36 54.21 -15.30
N ILE A 76 -6.69 52.96 -15.05
CA ILE A 76 -5.86 52.08 -14.25
C ILE A 76 -4.73 51.57 -15.15
N LYS A 77 -3.49 51.99 -14.87
CA LYS A 77 -2.29 51.41 -15.49
C LYS A 77 -2.18 49.95 -15.02
N THR A 78 -2.51 49.00 -15.89
CA THR A 78 -2.15 47.59 -15.69
C THR A 78 -0.65 47.43 -15.94
N ARG A 79 0.10 47.02 -14.91
CA ARG A 79 1.43 46.43 -15.13
C ARG A 79 1.21 45.13 -15.90
N LYS A 80 1.99 44.92 -16.97
CA LYS A 80 2.01 43.67 -17.75
C LYS A 80 2.18 42.50 -16.77
N ARG A 81 1.10 41.74 -16.60
CA ARG A 81 1.07 40.45 -15.90
C ARG A 81 1.08 39.42 -17.02
N ASP A 82 1.96 38.43 -16.94
CA ASP A 82 1.84 37.24 -17.79
C ASP A 82 0.46 36.63 -17.56
N GLU A 83 -0.38 36.66 -18.60
CA GLU A 83 -1.71 36.06 -18.59
C GLU A 83 -1.53 34.55 -18.44
N LYS A 84 -1.59 34.07 -17.20
CA LYS A 84 -1.69 32.64 -16.95
C LYS A 84 -3.08 32.20 -17.42
N GLU A 85 -3.13 31.45 -18.52
CA GLU A 85 -4.35 31.04 -19.20
C GLU A 85 -5.41 30.51 -18.20
N ARG A 86 -6.62 31.05 -18.35
CA ARG A 86 -7.79 30.78 -17.52
C ARG A 86 -8.12 29.28 -17.60
N TYR A 87 -8.36 28.64 -16.46
CA TYR A 87 -8.75 27.24 -16.43
C TYR A 87 -10.16 27.10 -17.04
N ASP A 88 -10.25 26.49 -18.22
CA ASP A 88 -11.47 26.34 -19.01
C ASP A 88 -11.64 24.87 -19.47
N PRO A 89 -12.14 24.01 -18.57
CA PRO A 89 -12.32 22.59 -18.87
C PRO A 89 -13.46 22.34 -19.88
N VAL A 90 -14.40 23.29 -20.03
CA VAL A 90 -15.53 23.18 -20.96
C VAL A 90 -15.06 23.47 -22.38
N GLY A 91 -14.31 24.56 -22.59
CA GLY A 91 -13.72 24.87 -23.89
C GLY A 91 -12.74 23.79 -24.38
N PHE A 92 -11.94 23.22 -23.46
CA PHE A 92 -11.08 22.07 -23.78
C PHE A 92 -11.90 20.86 -24.25
N ARG A 93 -12.97 20.51 -23.54
CA ARG A 93 -13.86 19.41 -23.87
C ARG A 93 -14.52 19.61 -25.24
N ASP A 94 -15.07 20.79 -25.49
CA ASP A 94 -15.78 21.08 -26.74
C ASP A 94 -14.83 21.06 -27.96
N ALA A 95 -13.59 21.51 -27.78
CA ALA A 95 -12.57 21.46 -28.83
C ALA A 95 -12.15 20.01 -29.18
N ILE A 96 -12.02 19.14 -28.17
CA ILE A 96 -11.71 17.72 -28.38
C ILE A 96 -12.88 17.00 -29.04
N ILE A 97 -14.11 17.18 -28.54
CA ILE A 97 -15.30 16.52 -29.12
C ILE A 97 -15.52 16.97 -30.57
N SER A 98 -15.44 18.28 -30.86
CA SER A 98 -15.60 18.78 -32.22
C SER A 98 -14.53 18.27 -33.20
N GLY A 99 -13.31 18.00 -32.70
CA GLY A 99 -12.25 17.42 -33.50
C GLY A 99 -12.46 15.94 -33.77
N LEU A 100 -12.82 15.16 -32.74
CA LEU A 100 -13.11 13.73 -32.86
C LEU A 100 -14.33 13.46 -33.77
N ASP A 101 -15.37 14.29 -33.70
CA ASP A 101 -16.55 14.20 -34.58
C ASP A 101 -16.18 14.35 -36.07
N LYS A 102 -15.12 15.10 -36.39
CA LYS A 102 -14.64 15.31 -37.77
C LYS A 102 -13.77 14.15 -38.28
N CYS A 103 -13.19 13.36 -37.38
CA CYS A 103 -12.34 12.23 -37.72
C CYS A 103 -13.14 10.95 -38.02
N ALA A 104 -14.43 10.90 -37.63
CA ALA A 104 -15.22 9.66 -37.62
C ALA A 104 -14.49 8.51 -36.89
N ASN A 105 -14.95 7.25 -37.02
CA ASN A 105 -14.32 6.10 -36.35
C ASN A 105 -12.97 5.67 -36.95
N ASP A 106 -12.27 6.55 -37.69
CA ASP A 106 -10.95 6.26 -38.24
C ASP A 106 -9.86 6.54 -37.19
N PHE A 107 -9.30 5.47 -36.65
CA PHE A 107 -8.28 5.50 -35.61
C PHE A 107 -7.01 6.25 -36.02
N GLU A 108 -6.63 6.21 -37.29
CA GLU A 108 -5.41 6.87 -37.76
C GLU A 108 -5.61 8.38 -37.91
N ALA A 109 -6.81 8.79 -38.33
CA ALA A 109 -7.22 10.20 -38.33
C ALA A 109 -7.35 10.76 -36.90
N ILE A 110 -7.86 9.98 -35.95
CA ILE A 110 -7.96 10.36 -34.54
C ILE A 110 -6.57 10.55 -33.92
N SER A 111 -5.63 9.63 -34.15
CA SER A 111 -4.27 9.73 -33.62
C SER A 111 -3.58 11.01 -34.11
N ARG A 112 -3.64 11.27 -35.42
CA ARG A 112 -3.04 12.49 -36.02
C ARG A 112 -3.68 13.77 -35.49
N PHE A 113 -4.99 13.75 -35.23
CA PHE A 113 -5.70 14.88 -34.62
C PHE A 113 -5.23 15.13 -33.19
N LEU A 114 -5.16 14.10 -32.34
CA LEU A 114 -4.76 14.23 -30.95
C LEU A 114 -3.30 14.69 -30.82
N ASP A 115 -2.40 14.17 -31.65
CA ASP A 115 -1.00 14.62 -31.68
C ASP A 115 -0.88 16.09 -32.12
N GLY A 116 -1.67 16.50 -33.12
CA GLY A 116 -1.71 17.89 -33.57
C GLY A 116 -2.37 18.85 -32.58
N ALA A 117 -3.40 18.39 -31.88
CA ALA A 117 -4.17 19.17 -30.92
C ALA A 117 -3.43 19.37 -29.60
N GLY A 118 -2.53 18.45 -29.21
CA GLY A 118 -1.65 18.61 -28.05
C GLY A 118 -0.71 19.81 -28.11
N ASN A 119 -0.47 20.36 -29.31
CA ASN A 119 0.31 21.59 -29.48
C ASN A 119 -0.50 22.86 -29.17
N LYS A 120 -1.84 22.77 -29.14
CA LYS A 120 -2.76 23.89 -28.88
C LYS A 120 -3.53 23.74 -27.57
N LEU A 121 -3.67 22.50 -27.09
CA LEU A 121 -4.44 22.15 -25.90
C LEU A 121 -3.51 21.52 -24.87
N ASP A 122 -3.52 22.05 -23.64
CA ASP A 122 -2.61 21.64 -22.58
C ASP A 122 -3.04 20.31 -21.92
N TYR A 123 -2.65 19.19 -22.53
CA TYR A 123 -2.97 17.84 -22.03
C TYR A 123 -2.38 17.52 -20.67
N ARG A 124 -1.29 18.19 -20.26
CA ARG A 124 -0.76 18.02 -18.90
C ARG A 124 -1.70 18.59 -17.84
N ARG A 125 -2.46 19.63 -18.19
CA ARG A 125 -3.36 20.32 -17.26
C ARG A 125 -4.79 19.76 -17.27
N TYR A 126 -5.23 19.19 -18.39
CA TYR A 126 -6.58 18.62 -18.55
C TYR A 126 -6.57 17.12 -18.84
N GLY A 127 -5.50 16.41 -18.46
CA GLY A 127 -5.33 14.98 -18.74
C GLY A 127 -6.50 14.12 -18.28
N GLU A 128 -7.01 14.36 -17.06
CA GLU A 128 -8.18 13.64 -16.55
C GLU A 128 -9.43 13.85 -17.41
N ASN A 129 -9.69 15.09 -17.86
CA ASN A 129 -10.81 15.38 -18.77
C ASN A 129 -10.63 14.72 -20.15
N LEU A 130 -9.39 14.64 -20.65
CA LEU A 130 -9.09 13.98 -21.92
C LEU A 130 -9.33 12.47 -21.82
N PHE A 131 -8.89 11.83 -20.73
CA PHE A 131 -9.16 10.42 -20.46
C PHE A 131 -10.65 10.17 -20.27
N ASP A 132 -11.38 11.02 -19.55
CA ASP A 132 -12.83 10.90 -19.41
C ASP A 132 -13.54 11.00 -20.76
N ILE A 133 -13.12 11.90 -21.66
CA ILE A 133 -13.72 12.02 -23.00
C ILE A 133 -13.43 10.77 -23.86
N LEU A 134 -12.19 10.26 -23.83
CA LEU A 134 -11.78 9.11 -24.66
C LEU A 134 -12.32 7.77 -24.12
N ILE A 135 -12.42 7.63 -22.80
CA ILE A 135 -12.84 6.39 -22.12
C ILE A 135 -14.36 6.35 -21.96
N ALA A 136 -14.99 7.43 -21.47
CA ALA A 136 -16.45 7.47 -21.33
C ALA A 136 -17.17 7.68 -22.69
N GLY A 137 -16.44 8.14 -23.71
CA GLY A 137 -16.92 8.28 -25.10
C GLY A 137 -16.65 7.08 -26.01
N GLY A 138 -16.20 5.94 -25.47
CA GLY A 138 -15.92 4.74 -26.26
C GLY A 138 -17.18 4.15 -26.93
N ILE A 139 -17.33 4.40 -28.23
CA ILE A 139 -17.91 3.49 -29.24
C ILE A 139 -19.09 2.63 -28.73
N LEU A 140 -20.25 3.25 -28.47
CA LEU A 140 -21.61 2.70 -28.69
C LEU A 140 -22.66 3.65 -28.09
N VAL A 141 -23.63 4.01 -28.93
CA VAL A 141 -24.94 4.62 -28.61
C VAL A 141 -25.01 6.15 -28.52
N LYS A 142 -25.69 6.72 -29.53
CA LYS A 142 -26.38 8.03 -29.53
C LYS A 142 -27.21 8.22 -28.26
N THR A 143 -27.14 9.37 -27.60
CA THR A 143 -28.30 10.26 -27.34
C THR A 143 -27.95 11.50 -26.51
N ASN A 144 -28.40 12.65 -27.04
CA ASN A 144 -28.92 13.86 -26.38
C ASN A 144 -28.52 14.18 -24.93
N PHE A 145 -27.77 15.27 -24.76
CA PHE A 145 -27.80 16.04 -23.50
C PHE A 145 -28.18 17.51 -23.74
N CYS A 146 -29.11 17.95 -22.88
CA CYS A 146 -29.83 19.21 -22.87
C CYS A 146 -28.93 20.41 -22.52
N MET A 147 -28.97 21.46 -23.33
CA MET A 147 -28.34 22.76 -23.08
C MET A 147 -29.08 23.52 -21.96
N SER A 148 -28.44 23.75 -20.82
CA SER A 148 -28.89 24.76 -19.86
C SER A 148 -28.03 26.02 -20.00
N GLN A 149 -28.43 26.93 -20.89
CA GLN A 149 -27.89 28.29 -20.92
C GLN A 149 -28.56 29.12 -19.82
N LYS A 150 -27.98 29.13 -18.63
CA LYS A 150 -28.30 30.18 -17.65
C LYS A 150 -27.48 31.41 -18.00
N VAL A 151 -28.12 32.35 -18.68
CA VAL A 151 -27.65 33.72 -18.89
C VAL A 151 -27.34 34.35 -17.53
N GLU A 152 -26.10 34.80 -17.32
CA GLU A 152 -25.69 35.55 -16.14
C GLU A 152 -26.44 36.88 -16.08
N LYS A 153 -27.14 37.14 -14.96
CA LYS A 153 -27.83 38.41 -14.73
C LYS A 153 -26.81 39.53 -14.50
N PRO A 154 -27.05 40.76 -15.00
CA PRO A 154 -26.16 41.88 -14.77
C PRO A 154 -26.09 42.20 -13.27
N VAL A 155 -24.87 42.29 -12.73
CA VAL A 155 -24.62 42.63 -11.33
C VAL A 155 -24.73 44.14 -11.16
N LEU A 156 -25.68 44.57 -10.33
CA LEU A 156 -25.84 45.95 -9.88
C LEU A 156 -24.56 46.43 -9.18
N SER A 157 -24.10 47.60 -9.60
CA SER A 157 -22.97 48.34 -9.05
C SER A 157 -23.07 48.45 -7.52
N GLY A 158 -22.02 47.99 -6.81
CA GLY A 158 -21.89 48.20 -5.37
C GLY A 158 -21.26 47.07 -4.55
N GLN A 159 -20.87 45.94 -5.14
CA GLN A 159 -20.19 44.90 -4.35
C GLN A 159 -18.71 45.23 -4.18
N ARG A 160 -18.33 45.65 -2.96
CA ARG A 160 -16.94 45.83 -2.55
C ARG A 160 -16.25 44.46 -2.53
N ILE A 161 -15.67 44.07 -3.67
CA ILE A 161 -14.91 42.82 -3.81
C ILE A 161 -13.67 42.94 -2.91
N LYS A 162 -13.72 42.33 -1.72
CA LYS A 162 -12.50 42.02 -0.96
C LYS A 162 -11.76 40.95 -1.77
N THR A 163 -10.72 41.35 -2.50
CA THR A 163 -9.75 40.41 -3.06
C THR A 163 -9.19 39.58 -1.92
N ARG A 164 -9.40 38.25 -1.94
CA ARG A 164 -8.72 37.35 -1.01
C ARG A 164 -7.22 37.55 -1.18
N LYS A 165 -6.49 37.65 -0.05
CA LYS A 165 -5.02 37.56 -0.07
C LYS A 165 -4.67 36.30 -0.86
N ARG A 166 -3.86 36.48 -1.90
CA ARG A 166 -3.32 35.38 -2.69
C ARG A 166 -2.32 34.67 -1.77
N ASP A 167 -2.60 33.44 -1.38
CA ASP A 167 -1.63 32.64 -0.65
C ASP A 167 -0.39 32.50 -1.53
N GLU A 168 0.71 33.11 -1.11
CA GLU A 168 2.02 32.81 -1.67
C GLU A 168 2.24 31.32 -1.44
N LYS A 169 2.39 30.54 -2.53
CA LYS A 169 2.75 29.13 -2.41
C LYS A 169 4.11 29.11 -1.74
N GLU A 170 4.12 28.78 -0.45
CA GLU A 170 5.31 28.78 0.40
C GLU A 170 6.44 28.03 -0.35
N ARG A 171 7.58 28.68 -0.53
CA ARG A 171 8.72 28.11 -1.26
C ARG A 171 9.18 26.85 -0.54
N TYR A 172 9.53 25.79 -1.28
CA TYR A 172 10.10 24.59 -0.65
C TYR A 172 11.50 24.96 -0.18
N ASP A 173 11.70 24.95 1.13
CA ASP A 173 12.92 25.36 1.81
C ASP A 173 13.27 24.34 2.90
N PRO A 174 13.82 23.17 2.51
CA PRO A 174 14.19 22.13 3.46
C PRO A 174 15.34 22.55 4.38
N VAL A 175 16.25 23.42 3.91
CA VAL A 175 17.37 23.95 4.69
C VAL A 175 16.86 24.85 5.81
N GLY A 176 15.97 25.81 5.48
CA GLY A 176 15.34 26.66 6.50
C GLY A 176 14.52 25.86 7.53
N PHE A 177 13.83 24.78 7.09
CA PHE A 177 13.15 23.86 8.00
C PHE A 177 14.14 23.16 8.94
N ARG A 178 15.24 22.62 8.39
CA ARG A 178 16.29 21.95 9.18
C ARG A 178 16.85 22.88 10.25
N ASP A 179 17.24 24.09 9.87
CA ASP A 179 17.89 25.03 10.78
C ASP A 179 16.95 25.45 11.92
N ALA A 180 15.64 25.58 11.63
CA ALA A 180 14.63 25.85 12.65
C ALA A 180 14.46 24.67 13.64
N ILE A 181 14.54 23.43 13.16
CA ILE A 181 14.50 22.23 14.01
C ILE A 181 15.77 22.12 14.86
N ILE A 182 16.96 22.22 14.24
CA ILE A 182 18.25 22.16 14.92
C ILE A 182 18.33 23.22 16.03
N SER A 183 18.00 24.48 15.72
CA SER A 183 18.01 25.57 16.71
C SER A 183 17.07 25.32 17.90
N GLY A 184 15.98 24.59 17.70
CA GLY A 184 15.08 24.20 18.79
C GLY A 184 15.57 23.01 19.60
N LEU A 185 16.17 22.02 18.93
CA LEU A 185 16.75 20.84 19.57
C LEU A 185 17.97 21.20 20.43
N ASP A 186 18.84 22.10 19.97
CA ASP A 186 20.03 22.52 20.72
C ASP A 186 19.65 23.22 22.04
N LYS A 187 18.48 23.89 22.10
CA LYS A 187 17.94 24.49 23.33
C LYS A 187 17.40 23.47 24.33
N CYS A 188 17.19 22.23 23.91
CA CYS A 188 16.66 21.16 24.76
C CYS A 188 17.76 20.44 25.57
N ALA A 189 19.05 20.74 25.33
CA ALA A 189 20.18 20.18 26.09
C ALA A 189 20.15 18.64 26.26
N ASN A 190 19.70 17.92 25.23
CA ASN A 190 19.53 16.45 25.23
C ASN A 190 18.52 15.88 26.24
N ASP A 191 17.62 16.70 26.79
CA ASP A 191 16.47 16.21 27.55
C ASP A 191 15.36 15.72 26.62
N PHE A 192 15.08 14.41 26.65
CA PHE A 192 14.05 13.76 25.84
C PHE A 192 12.63 14.30 26.06
N GLU A 193 12.32 14.77 27.28
CA GLU A 193 11.03 15.36 27.56
C GLU A 193 10.93 16.76 26.94
N ALA A 194 11.98 17.58 27.07
CA ALA A 194 12.08 18.87 26.41
C ALA A 194 12.01 18.73 24.88
N ILE A 195 12.74 17.77 24.29
CA ILE A 195 12.70 17.45 22.85
C ILE A 195 11.27 17.10 22.43
N SER A 196 10.60 16.21 23.17
CA SER A 196 9.21 15.83 22.88
C SER A 196 8.27 17.05 22.89
N ARG A 197 8.38 17.92 23.91
CA ARG A 197 7.55 19.13 24.04
C ARG A 197 7.84 20.14 22.94
N PHE A 198 9.11 20.31 22.56
CA PHE A 198 9.52 21.18 21.47
C PHE A 198 8.92 20.70 20.14
N LEU A 199 9.15 19.43 19.77
CA LEU A 199 8.66 18.87 18.50
C LEU A 199 7.13 18.93 18.41
N ASP A 200 6.45 18.74 19.54
CA ASP A 200 5.00 18.85 19.66
C ASP A 200 4.48 20.28 19.47
N GLY A 201 5.19 21.27 20.02
CA GLY A 201 4.86 22.69 19.83
C GLY A 201 5.22 23.21 18.44
N ALA A 202 6.36 22.76 17.91
CA ALA A 202 6.93 23.23 16.66
C ALA A 202 6.10 22.82 15.44
N GLY A 203 5.42 21.68 15.46
CA GLY A 203 4.55 21.25 14.35
C GLY A 203 3.30 22.11 14.14
N ASN A 204 3.03 23.08 15.03
CA ASN A 204 2.01 24.12 14.78
C ASN A 204 2.55 25.29 13.93
N LYS A 205 3.87 25.46 13.89
CA LYS A 205 4.57 26.54 13.18
C LYS A 205 5.29 26.04 11.93
N LEU A 206 5.84 24.83 11.99
CA LEU A 206 6.58 24.18 10.93
C LEU A 206 5.71 23.13 10.24
N ASP A 207 5.80 23.05 8.91
CA ASP A 207 5.00 22.11 8.11
C ASP A 207 5.62 20.71 8.06
N TYR A 208 5.31 19.88 9.05
CA TYR A 208 5.71 18.47 9.09
C TYR A 208 5.12 17.61 7.98
N ARG A 209 4.02 18.03 7.35
CA ARG A 209 3.46 17.25 6.25
C ARG A 209 4.32 17.37 5.00
N ARG A 210 4.92 18.54 4.80
CA ARG A 210 5.79 18.81 3.66
C ARG A 210 7.24 18.40 3.90
N TYR A 211 7.73 18.54 5.13
CA TYR A 211 9.13 18.29 5.49
C TYR A 211 9.31 17.06 6.40
N GLY A 212 8.32 16.16 6.45
CA GLY A 212 8.36 15.00 7.33
C GLY A 212 9.54 14.07 7.05
N GLU A 213 9.94 13.92 5.79
CA GLU A 213 11.15 13.18 5.41
C GLU A 213 12.40 13.82 6.04
N ASN A 214 12.59 15.12 5.81
CA ASN A 214 13.70 15.88 6.39
C ASN A 214 13.70 15.86 7.92
N LEU A 215 12.52 15.85 8.55
CA LEU A 215 12.39 15.75 10.00
C LEU A 215 12.99 14.44 10.52
N PHE A 216 12.70 13.31 9.86
CA PHE A 216 13.23 12.02 10.28
C PHE A 216 14.72 11.89 10.01
N ASP A 217 15.23 12.43 8.91
CA ASP A 217 16.68 12.52 8.68
C ASP A 217 17.39 13.26 9.83
N ILE A 218 16.84 14.40 10.26
CA ILE A 218 17.42 15.20 11.35
C ILE A 218 17.39 14.44 12.67
N LEU A 219 16.29 13.78 13.01
CA LEU A 219 16.18 13.03 14.27
C LEU A 219 17.09 11.80 14.30
N ILE A 220 17.32 11.16 13.15
CA ILE A 220 18.13 9.93 13.06
C ILE A 220 19.62 10.28 12.90
N ALA A 221 19.97 11.03 11.86
CA ALA A 221 21.35 11.31 11.46
C ALA A 221 21.88 12.69 11.91
N GLY A 222 21.01 13.56 12.42
CA GLY A 222 21.38 14.90 12.90
C GLY A 222 21.28 16.00 11.85
N GLY A 223 20.96 15.67 10.59
CA GLY A 223 20.79 16.63 9.51
C GLY A 223 20.10 15.98 8.31
N ILE A 224 19.90 16.74 7.22
CA ILE A 224 19.26 16.21 6.01
C ILE A 224 20.21 15.23 5.32
N LEU A 225 19.72 14.04 5.00
CA LEU A 225 20.48 13.03 4.26
C LEU A 225 20.34 13.27 2.76
N VAL A 226 21.46 13.32 2.05
CA VAL A 226 21.48 13.31 0.59
C VAL A 226 21.61 11.87 0.06
N PRO A 227 21.25 11.60 -1.22
CA PRO A 227 21.50 10.31 -1.84
C PRO A 227 22.96 9.89 -1.67
N GLY A 228 23.18 8.76 -1.00
CA GLY A 228 24.51 8.30 -0.59
C GLY A 228 24.79 8.40 0.91
N GLY A 229 23.80 8.77 1.74
CA GLY A 229 23.88 8.66 3.20
C GLY A 229 24.78 9.69 3.87
N THR A 230 25.21 10.74 3.16
CA THR A 230 25.97 11.85 3.73
C THR A 230 25.03 13.00 4.10
N LEU A 231 25.48 13.86 5.01
CA LEU A 231 24.72 15.04 5.42
C LEU A 231 24.84 16.15 4.37
N LEU A 232 23.74 16.87 4.12
CA LEU A 232 23.75 18.07 3.28
C LEU A 232 24.58 19.18 3.97
N PRO A 233 25.72 19.62 3.39
CA PRO A 233 26.64 20.55 4.06
C PRO A 233 26.23 22.03 3.99
N GLU A 234 25.15 22.38 3.26
CA GLU A 234 24.72 23.78 3.11
C GLU A 234 24.14 24.35 4.43
N GLY A 235 24.69 25.45 4.96
CA GLY A 235 24.21 26.17 6.18
C GLY A 235 25.31 26.36 7.25
N GLU A 236 25.09 27.27 8.22
CA GLU A 236 26.06 27.54 9.31
C GLU A 236 26.18 26.39 10.32
N THR A 237 25.07 25.67 10.58
CA THR A 237 25.02 24.47 11.43
C THR A 237 24.35 23.33 10.67
N CYS A 238 25.15 22.39 10.14
CA CYS A 238 24.66 21.30 9.29
C CYS A 238 24.23 20.03 10.06
N LYS A 239 24.55 19.96 11.36
CA LYS A 239 24.29 18.80 12.23
C LYS A 239 23.87 19.25 13.64
N THR A 240 22.89 18.57 14.23
CA THR A 240 22.57 18.66 15.67
C THR A 240 23.21 17.51 16.45
N GLU A 241 23.52 17.78 17.71
CA GLU A 241 23.99 16.77 18.66
C GLU A 241 22.83 15.93 19.23
N ALA A 242 21.59 16.44 19.15
CA ALA A 242 20.39 15.77 19.62
C ALA A 242 19.81 14.86 18.51
N CYS A 243 20.52 13.78 18.19
CA CYS A 243 20.05 12.76 17.25
C CYS A 243 20.49 11.34 17.66
N ILE A 244 19.91 10.33 17.04
CA ILE A 244 20.19 8.92 17.36
C ILE A 244 21.66 8.57 17.11
N PHE A 245 22.22 8.94 15.95
CA PHE A 245 23.61 8.61 15.59
C PHE A 245 24.64 9.27 16.51
N ASN A 246 24.31 10.44 17.07
CA ASN A 246 25.16 11.15 18.01
C ASN A 246 25.03 10.70 19.47
N SER A 247 24.21 9.68 19.75
CA SER A 247 24.19 9.03 21.07
C SER A 247 25.57 8.42 21.37
N PRO A 248 25.98 8.26 22.65
CA PRO A 248 27.25 7.67 23.02
C PRO A 248 27.52 6.32 22.31
N ASP A 249 28.79 6.02 22.04
CA ASP A 249 29.17 4.80 21.31
C ASP A 249 28.91 3.52 22.10
N GLU A 250 28.91 3.60 23.43
CA GLU A 250 28.31 2.57 24.27
C GLU A 250 26.79 2.62 24.12
N ILE A 251 26.25 1.62 23.44
CA ILE A 251 24.82 1.53 23.13
C ILE A 251 24.04 1.32 24.43
N SER A 252 23.56 2.41 25.00
CA SER A 252 22.60 2.38 26.10
C SER A 252 21.19 2.14 25.56
N LEU A 253 20.66 0.97 25.85
CA LEU A 253 19.29 0.59 25.53
C LEU A 253 18.25 1.58 26.09
N GLU A 254 18.51 2.17 27.27
CA GLU A 254 17.63 3.14 27.91
C GLU A 254 17.51 4.42 27.09
N VAL A 255 18.64 4.96 26.63
CA VAL A 255 18.69 6.15 25.75
C VAL A 255 17.92 5.88 24.45
N MET A 256 18.06 4.69 23.87
CA MET A 256 17.36 4.30 22.64
C MET A 256 15.85 4.14 22.85
N LYS A 257 15.42 3.59 24.00
CA LYS A 257 14.00 3.55 24.39
C LYS A 257 13.44 4.96 24.59
N ASN A 258 14.23 5.90 25.14
CA ASN A 258 13.80 7.29 25.27
C ASN A 258 13.62 7.95 23.89
N TRP A 259 14.54 7.71 22.95
CA TRP A 259 14.35 8.12 21.55
C TRP A 259 13.10 7.49 20.93
N GLU A 260 12.87 6.20 21.12
CA GLU A 260 11.64 5.52 20.67
C GLU A 260 10.38 6.23 21.20
N GLN A 261 10.37 6.64 22.48
CA GLN A 261 9.25 7.38 23.06
C GLN A 261 9.04 8.75 22.41
N VAL A 262 10.10 9.46 22.01
CA VAL A 262 9.99 10.73 21.26
C VAL A 262 9.24 10.49 19.94
N PHE A 263 9.62 9.45 19.19
CA PHE A 263 8.97 9.08 17.93
C PHE A 263 7.51 8.68 18.14
N ILE A 264 7.21 7.86 19.15
CA ILE A 264 5.83 7.43 19.48
C ILE A 264 4.97 8.66 19.80
N LYS A 265 5.43 9.57 20.66
CA LYS A 265 4.68 10.78 21.02
C LYS A 265 4.42 11.66 19.80
N LEU A 266 5.43 11.86 18.97
CA LEU A 266 5.35 12.65 17.75
C LEU A 266 4.33 12.08 16.75
N MET A 267 4.43 10.78 16.43
CA MET A 267 3.53 10.12 15.48
C MET A 267 2.11 9.92 16.04
N ARG A 268 1.94 9.86 17.37
CA ARG A 268 0.61 9.85 17.99
C ARG A 268 -0.11 11.18 17.81
N ARG A 269 0.59 12.31 17.94
CA ARG A 269 0.06 13.67 17.75
C ARG A 269 -0.17 13.95 16.26
N TYR A 270 0.81 13.65 15.41
CA TYR A 270 0.78 13.91 13.97
C TYR A 270 0.68 12.60 13.20
N LYS A 271 -0.52 11.99 13.19
CA LYS A 271 -0.73 10.63 12.66
C LYS A 271 -0.30 10.43 11.20
N TYR A 272 -0.33 11.48 10.38
CA TYR A 272 0.13 11.41 8.99
C TYR A 272 1.64 11.15 8.86
N LEU A 273 2.43 11.45 9.90
CA LEU A 273 3.87 11.19 9.93
C LEU A 273 4.19 9.70 9.96
N GLU A 274 3.29 8.83 10.40
CA GLU A 274 3.54 7.39 10.46
C GLU A 274 3.81 6.79 9.07
N LYS A 275 3.03 7.19 8.06
CA LYS A 275 3.26 6.74 6.68
C LYS A 275 4.56 7.32 6.12
N ILE A 276 4.82 8.60 6.37
CA ILE A 276 6.05 9.28 5.94
C ILE A 276 7.27 8.60 6.57
N PHE A 277 7.19 8.26 7.85
CA PHE A 277 8.23 7.55 8.58
C PHE A 277 8.53 6.18 7.97
N GLN A 278 7.49 5.39 7.66
CA GLN A 278 7.65 4.08 7.03
C GLN A 278 8.30 4.16 5.65
N GLU A 279 7.98 5.20 4.86
CA GLU A 279 8.61 5.41 3.56
C GLU A 279 10.05 5.91 3.70
N GLU A 280 10.31 6.79 4.65
CA GLU A 280 11.65 7.36 4.87
C GLU A 280 12.64 6.33 5.43
N ILE A 281 12.21 5.49 6.38
CA ILE A 281 13.06 4.42 6.90
C ILE A 281 13.52 3.47 5.78
N LYS A 282 12.67 3.18 4.79
CA LYS A 282 13.08 2.37 3.64
C LYS A 282 14.20 3.03 2.85
N LYS A 283 14.19 4.35 2.69
CA LYS A 283 15.29 5.09 2.03
C LYS A 283 16.55 5.07 2.88
N ILE A 284 16.43 5.30 4.20
CA ILE A 284 17.57 5.27 5.14
C ILE A 284 18.23 3.87 5.15
N LEU A 285 17.46 2.79 5.07
CA LEU A 285 17.99 1.43 4.98
C LEU A 285 18.84 1.20 3.72
N LEU A 286 18.57 1.90 2.61
CA LEU A 286 19.42 1.84 1.41
C LEU A 286 20.78 2.50 1.61
N TYR A 287 20.92 3.38 2.61
CA TYR A 287 22.16 4.08 2.92
C TYR A 287 23.02 3.40 3.97
N VAL A 288 22.60 2.23 4.49
CA VAL A 288 23.33 1.47 5.53
C VAL A 288 24.80 1.27 5.21
N LYS A 289 25.15 1.08 3.92
CA LYS A 289 26.54 0.96 3.46
C LYS A 289 27.42 2.16 3.80
N TYR A 290 26.86 3.36 3.81
CA TYR A 290 27.60 4.61 3.99
C TYR A 290 27.69 5.03 5.47
N PHE A 291 26.95 4.37 6.36
CA PHE A 291 26.99 4.65 7.79
C PHE A 291 28.14 3.95 8.50
N GLN A 292 28.64 4.60 9.56
CA GLN A 292 29.67 4.03 10.41
C GLN A 292 29.16 2.74 11.08
N PRO A 293 30.05 1.78 11.40
CA PRO A 293 29.65 0.54 12.06
C PRO A 293 28.88 0.75 13.38
N THR A 294 29.25 1.79 14.14
CA THR A 294 28.55 2.18 15.37
C THR A 294 27.13 2.66 15.09
N ASP A 295 26.96 3.54 14.10
CA ASP A 295 25.65 4.05 13.68
C ASP A 295 24.75 2.95 13.14
N ARG A 296 25.30 1.98 12.41
CA ARG A 296 24.56 0.80 11.95
C ARG A 296 24.00 -0.02 13.11
N LYS A 297 24.80 -0.24 14.16
CA LYS A 297 24.33 -0.95 15.36
C LYS A 297 23.23 -0.15 16.08
N LYS A 298 23.41 1.17 16.26
CA LYS A 298 22.38 2.06 16.83
C LYS A 298 21.07 1.98 16.01
N LEU A 299 21.17 2.03 14.67
CA LEU A 299 20.03 1.90 13.77
C LEU A 299 19.37 0.52 13.85
N SER A 300 20.11 -0.58 13.93
CA SER A 300 19.55 -1.93 14.07
C SER A 300 18.73 -2.07 15.36
N LEU A 301 19.19 -1.46 16.46
CA LEU A 301 18.49 -1.47 17.73
C LEU A 301 17.21 -0.64 17.66
N MET A 302 17.27 0.54 17.04
CA MET A 302 16.08 1.37 16.80
C MET A 302 15.07 0.69 15.87
N MET A 303 15.53 0.00 14.83
CA MET A 303 14.68 -0.82 13.96
C MET A 303 13.97 -1.91 14.75
N PHE A 304 14.67 -2.64 15.63
CA PHE A 304 14.04 -3.57 16.55
C PHE A 304 12.94 -2.90 17.38
N LEU A 305 13.25 -1.78 18.06
CA LEU A 305 12.30 -1.08 18.91
C LEU A 305 11.03 -0.68 18.14
N TRP A 306 11.19 0.00 17.01
CA TRP A 306 10.09 0.44 16.15
C TRP A 306 9.27 -0.68 15.51
N ILE A 307 9.88 -1.81 15.16
CA ILE A 307 9.12 -2.98 14.67
C ILE A 307 8.36 -3.61 15.83
N SER A 308 9.01 -3.75 16.98
CA SER A 308 8.46 -4.45 18.13
C SER A 308 7.29 -3.72 18.81
N ASN A 309 7.21 -2.39 18.65
CA ASN A 309 6.12 -1.55 19.14
C ASN A 309 5.02 -1.30 18.10
N GLY A 310 5.23 -1.71 16.84
CA GLY A 310 4.28 -1.58 15.74
C GLY A 310 4.34 -0.26 14.95
N SER A 311 5.30 0.62 15.21
CA SER A 311 5.51 1.86 14.42
C SER A 311 5.99 1.56 13.00
N LEU A 312 6.74 0.47 12.84
CA LEU A 312 7.19 -0.03 11.54
C LEU A 312 6.70 -1.46 11.31
N PRO A 313 6.24 -1.80 10.10
CA PRO A 313 6.03 -3.20 9.74
C PRO A 313 7.38 -3.90 9.58
N PHE A 314 7.49 -5.16 10.01
CA PHE A 314 8.73 -5.92 9.89
C PHE A 314 9.15 -6.11 8.42
N SER A 315 8.19 -6.12 7.49
CA SER A 315 8.47 -6.20 6.05
C SER A 315 9.32 -5.04 5.51
N SER A 316 9.45 -3.91 6.23
CA SER A 316 10.36 -2.82 5.85
C SER A 316 11.82 -3.27 5.77
N VAL A 317 12.21 -4.30 6.53
CA VAL A 317 13.55 -4.90 6.50
C VAL A 317 13.87 -5.51 5.13
N LEU A 318 12.87 -5.96 4.37
CA LEU A 318 13.05 -6.51 3.02
C LEU A 318 13.67 -5.50 2.05
N THR A 319 13.62 -4.19 2.34
CA THR A 319 14.32 -3.16 1.55
C THR A 319 15.85 -3.33 1.57
N LEU A 320 16.40 -4.03 2.56
CA LEU A 320 17.82 -4.38 2.60
C LEU A 320 18.21 -5.43 1.56
N ASN A 321 17.25 -6.13 0.94
CA ASN A 321 17.48 -7.00 -0.23
C ASN A 321 17.77 -6.16 -1.49
N ASN A 322 18.84 -5.38 -1.41
CA ASN A 322 19.39 -4.59 -2.49
C ASN A 322 20.71 -5.23 -2.91
N SER A 323 20.93 -5.37 -4.22
CA SER A 323 22.10 -6.07 -4.77
C SER A 323 23.43 -5.59 -4.18
N HIS A 324 23.59 -4.28 -3.93
CA HIS A 324 24.83 -3.74 -3.38
C HIS A 324 25.02 -4.06 -1.89
N LEU A 325 23.95 -4.08 -1.10
CA LEU A 325 24.00 -4.40 0.33
C LEU A 325 24.19 -5.89 0.56
N VAL A 326 23.56 -6.71 -0.29
CA VAL A 326 23.66 -8.17 -0.24
C VAL A 326 25.10 -8.59 -0.60
N LYS A 327 25.65 -8.10 -1.70
CA LYS A 327 27.02 -8.41 -2.15
C LYS A 327 28.11 -8.07 -1.11
N ASP A 328 27.92 -7.00 -0.36
CA ASP A 328 28.85 -6.56 0.69
C ASP A 328 28.58 -7.24 2.04
N HIS A 329 27.69 -8.24 2.09
CA HIS A 329 27.25 -8.97 3.29
C HIS A 329 26.52 -8.13 4.37
N LEU A 330 26.42 -6.82 4.17
CA LEU A 330 25.81 -5.86 5.10
C LEU A 330 24.33 -6.11 5.35
N ALA A 331 23.60 -6.60 4.35
CA ALA A 331 22.16 -6.82 4.46
C ALA A 331 21.83 -7.91 5.50
N LEU A 332 22.56 -9.03 5.45
CA LEU A 332 22.37 -10.13 6.39
C LEU A 332 22.87 -9.77 7.78
N ASP A 333 24.06 -9.15 7.87
CA ASP A 333 24.65 -8.77 9.17
C ASP A 333 23.72 -7.82 9.94
N PHE A 334 23.16 -6.83 9.24
CA PHE A 334 22.21 -5.89 9.84
C PHE A 334 20.93 -6.58 10.31
N LEU A 335 20.42 -7.56 9.55
CA LEU A 335 19.26 -8.35 9.95
C LEU A 335 19.55 -9.22 11.18
N ILE A 336 20.73 -9.85 11.22
CA ILE A 336 21.20 -10.64 12.36
C ILE A 336 21.28 -9.76 13.61
N ASP A 337 21.78 -8.53 13.50
CA ASP A 337 21.84 -7.61 14.63
C ASP A 337 20.44 -7.26 15.17
N ILE A 338 19.44 -7.03 14.30
CA ILE A 338 18.03 -6.87 14.73
C ILE A 338 17.55 -8.11 15.51
N PHE A 339 17.85 -9.31 15.02
CA PHE A 339 17.45 -10.56 15.68
C PHE A 339 18.12 -10.74 17.05
N LYS A 340 19.40 -10.40 17.18
CA LYS A 340 20.12 -10.43 18.47
C LYS A 340 19.46 -9.50 19.49
N TRP A 341 19.18 -8.26 19.11
CA TRP A 341 18.50 -7.30 19.99
C TRP A 341 17.11 -7.80 20.40
N TRP A 342 16.35 -8.35 19.45
CA TRP A 342 15.03 -8.90 19.74
C TRP A 342 15.09 -10.09 20.71
N ARG A 343 16.03 -11.01 20.48
CA ARG A 343 16.23 -12.18 21.33
C ARG A 343 16.61 -11.77 22.75
N GLN A 344 17.50 -10.79 22.88
CA GLN A 344 17.94 -10.27 24.18
C GLN A 344 16.80 -9.59 24.95
N GLU A 345 16.00 -8.76 24.28
CA GLU A 345 14.99 -7.92 24.94
C GLU A 345 13.62 -8.57 25.12
N LYS A 346 13.14 -9.32 24.11
CA LYS A 346 11.79 -9.91 24.10
C LYS A 346 11.78 -11.44 24.06
N GLY A 347 12.95 -12.06 23.91
CA GLY A 347 13.08 -13.51 23.83
C GLY A 347 12.74 -14.12 22.47
N VAL A 348 13.04 -15.40 22.36
CA VAL A 348 12.99 -16.20 21.13
C VAL A 348 11.56 -16.41 20.62
N THR A 349 10.62 -16.66 21.52
CA THR A 349 9.21 -16.93 21.17
C THR A 349 8.54 -15.71 20.52
N SER A 350 8.85 -14.52 21.02
CA SER A 350 8.39 -13.26 20.44
C SER A 350 8.98 -13.06 19.04
N LEU A 351 10.28 -13.31 18.88
CA LEU A 351 10.97 -13.20 17.60
C LEU A 351 10.38 -14.18 16.56
N HIS A 352 10.19 -15.45 16.92
CA HIS A 352 9.58 -16.46 16.05
C HIS A 352 8.20 -16.02 15.57
N SER A 353 7.37 -15.52 16.49
CA SER A 353 6.02 -15.04 16.16
C SER A 353 6.07 -13.85 15.21
N ALA A 354 7.00 -12.92 15.40
CA ALA A 354 7.17 -11.76 14.54
C ALA A 354 7.63 -12.15 13.13
N ILE A 355 8.62 -13.04 13.02
CA ILE A 355 9.15 -13.55 11.74
C ILE A 355 8.04 -14.25 10.95
N LYS A 356 7.29 -15.17 11.59
CA LYS A 356 6.18 -15.90 10.95
C LYS A 356 5.06 -14.97 10.50
N LYS A 357 4.63 -14.05 11.38
CA LYS A 357 3.53 -13.12 11.08
C LYS A 357 3.84 -12.22 9.88
N SER A 358 5.10 -11.86 9.69
CA SER A 358 5.55 -11.00 8.60
C SER A 358 6.13 -11.76 7.41
N ASN A 359 6.10 -13.10 7.46
CA ASN A 359 6.65 -14.01 6.45
C ASN A 359 8.12 -13.71 6.10
N ILE A 360 8.93 -13.29 7.08
CA ILE A 360 10.36 -13.01 6.85
C ILE A 360 11.14 -14.31 6.62
N GLU A 361 10.68 -15.42 7.19
CA GLU A 361 11.27 -16.76 7.05
C GLU A 361 11.47 -17.19 5.59
N SER A 362 10.53 -16.89 4.70
CA SER A 362 10.64 -17.23 3.27
C SER A 362 11.64 -16.36 2.51
N HIS A 363 12.06 -15.23 3.09
CA HIS A 363 12.96 -14.26 2.46
C HIS A 363 14.38 -14.30 3.03
N LEU A 364 14.67 -15.14 4.03
CA LEU A 364 15.98 -15.16 4.68
C LEU A 364 17.15 -15.39 3.71
N MET A 365 16.99 -16.28 2.73
CA MET A 365 18.01 -16.52 1.69
C MET A 365 18.20 -15.34 0.74
N THR A 366 17.24 -14.41 0.66
CA THR A 366 17.36 -13.25 -0.23
C THR A 366 18.35 -12.19 0.28
N PHE A 367 18.72 -12.25 1.56
CA PHE A 367 19.76 -11.39 2.14
C PHE A 367 21.18 -11.92 1.90
N VAL A 368 21.32 -13.08 1.25
CA VAL A 368 22.60 -13.76 1.00
C VAL A 368 22.97 -13.60 -0.48
N PRO A 369 24.24 -13.28 -0.82
CA PRO A 369 24.69 -13.28 -2.20
C PRO A 369 24.45 -14.62 -2.87
N ASP A 370 23.93 -14.61 -4.11
CA ASP A 370 23.76 -15.82 -4.89
C ASP A 370 25.11 -16.34 -5.42
N ASN A 371 25.73 -17.25 -4.67
CA ASN A 371 26.96 -17.92 -5.01
C ASN A 371 26.90 -19.41 -4.64
N LYS A 372 27.90 -20.20 -5.04
CA LYS A 372 27.91 -21.65 -4.74
C LYS A 372 27.96 -21.98 -3.25
N GLN A 373 28.31 -21.00 -2.41
CA GLN A 373 28.46 -21.12 -0.97
C GLN A 373 27.34 -20.42 -0.19
N SER A 374 26.25 -19.99 -0.84
CA SER A 374 25.17 -19.22 -0.18
C SER A 374 24.62 -19.96 1.03
N HIS A 375 24.31 -21.25 0.87
CA HIS A 375 23.74 -22.07 1.94
C HIS A 375 24.72 -22.31 3.08
N THR A 376 26.01 -22.50 2.77
CA THR A 376 27.05 -22.68 3.80
C THR A 376 27.31 -21.38 4.56
N TYR A 377 27.37 -20.25 3.84
CA TYR A 377 27.52 -18.93 4.44
C TYR A 377 26.32 -18.58 5.32
N PHE A 378 25.11 -18.81 4.83
CA PHE A 378 23.88 -18.60 5.60
C PHE A 378 23.90 -19.39 6.90
N ARG A 379 24.16 -20.70 6.85
CA ARG A 379 24.26 -21.54 8.04
C ARG A 379 25.31 -21.00 9.03
N THR A 380 26.53 -20.77 8.54
CA THR A 380 27.66 -20.32 9.38
C THR A 380 27.36 -18.99 10.04
N ALA A 381 26.78 -18.03 9.31
CA ALA A 381 26.45 -16.71 9.84
C ALA A 381 25.45 -16.78 11.00
N PHE A 382 24.45 -17.66 10.97
CA PHE A 382 23.52 -17.78 12.11
C PHE A 382 24.11 -18.59 13.26
N GLU A 383 24.89 -19.64 12.99
CA GLU A 383 25.56 -20.47 14.02
C GLU A 383 26.59 -19.64 14.81
N GLU A 384 27.45 -18.88 14.14
CA GLU A 384 28.45 -18.00 14.79
C GLU A 384 27.80 -16.91 15.65
N ASN A 385 26.59 -16.49 15.29
CA ASN A 385 25.82 -15.50 16.02
C ASN A 385 24.87 -16.12 17.07
N GLY A 386 24.91 -17.45 17.25
CA GLY A 386 24.13 -18.20 18.24
C GLY A 386 22.62 -18.16 17.98
N LEU A 387 22.20 -18.08 16.72
CA LEU A 387 20.81 -17.97 16.27
C LEU A 387 20.30 -19.28 15.62
N ASP A 388 20.68 -20.43 16.17
CA ASP A 388 20.29 -21.78 15.69
C ASP A 388 18.77 -21.98 15.61
N GLU A 389 18.04 -21.30 16.48
CA GLU A 389 16.58 -21.34 16.55
C GLU A 389 15.94 -20.79 15.27
N ILE A 390 16.56 -19.76 14.67
CA ILE A 390 16.11 -19.16 13.40
C ILE A 390 16.46 -20.07 12.23
N LEU A 391 17.63 -20.73 12.26
CA LEU A 391 17.97 -21.74 11.26
C LEU A 391 16.97 -22.89 11.27
N LYS A 392 16.63 -23.39 12.47
CA LYS A 392 15.60 -24.43 12.61
C LYS A 392 14.26 -23.96 12.01
N LEU A 393 13.84 -22.74 12.33
CA LEU A 393 12.61 -22.16 11.80
C LEU A 393 12.62 -22.07 10.27
N TYR A 394 13.75 -21.66 9.67
CA TYR A 394 13.94 -21.65 8.23
C TYR A 394 13.83 -23.05 7.60
N TYR A 395 14.51 -24.05 8.16
CA TYR A 395 14.45 -25.42 7.64
C TYR A 395 13.06 -26.05 7.80
N ASP A 396 12.40 -25.84 8.95
CA ASP A 396 11.03 -26.30 9.19
C ASP A 396 10.06 -25.68 8.17
N GLN A 397 10.23 -24.39 7.85
CA GLN A 397 9.43 -23.71 6.83
C GLN A 397 9.70 -24.24 5.42
N HIS A 398 10.97 -24.46 5.06
CA HIS A 398 11.33 -25.04 3.77
C HIS A 398 10.72 -26.44 3.59
N GLN A 399 10.80 -27.28 4.63
CA GLN A 399 10.17 -28.60 4.64
C GLN A 399 8.65 -28.53 4.54
N LEU A 400 8.01 -27.58 5.24
CA LEU A 400 6.57 -27.36 5.11
C LEU A 400 6.18 -26.92 3.69
N GLN A 401 6.98 -26.06 3.06
CA GLN A 401 6.75 -25.58 1.71
C GLN A 401 6.92 -26.69 0.67
N ALA A 402 7.97 -27.50 0.78
CA ALA A 402 8.17 -28.68 -0.07
C ALA A 402 6.99 -29.66 0.02
N LYS A 403 6.44 -29.88 1.22
CA LYS A 403 5.23 -30.71 1.41
C LYS A 403 3.99 -30.13 0.72
N LYS A 404 3.81 -28.80 0.78
CA LYS A 404 2.71 -28.12 0.07
C LYS A 404 2.88 -28.20 -1.45
N GLU A 405 4.09 -28.04 -1.95
CA GLU A 405 4.38 -28.16 -3.38
C GLU A 405 4.17 -29.58 -3.89
N LEU A 406 4.55 -30.61 -3.12
CA LEU A 406 4.22 -32.00 -3.42
C LEU A 406 2.70 -32.22 -3.51
N GLN A 407 1.93 -31.62 -2.60
CA GLN A 407 0.46 -31.66 -2.62
C GLN A 407 -0.11 -30.97 -3.86
N THR A 408 0.42 -29.80 -4.23
CA THR A 408 0.01 -29.07 -5.44
C THR A 408 0.35 -29.88 -6.70
N LEU A 409 1.54 -30.45 -6.79
CA LEU A 409 1.98 -31.30 -7.90
C LEU A 409 1.04 -32.49 -8.11
N LEU A 410 0.64 -33.16 -7.03
CA LEU A 410 -0.36 -34.23 -7.08
C LEU A 410 -1.73 -33.72 -7.54
N SER A 411 -2.19 -32.59 -6.99
CA SER A 411 -3.50 -32.01 -7.32
C SER A 411 -3.59 -31.62 -8.79
N ASP A 412 -2.55 -30.97 -9.32
CA ASP A 412 -2.47 -30.54 -10.71
C ASP A 412 -2.40 -31.74 -11.65
N GLY A 413 -1.56 -32.73 -11.35
CA GLY A 413 -1.46 -33.96 -12.15
C GLY A 413 -2.80 -34.73 -12.24
N LEU A 414 -3.59 -34.73 -11.15
CA LEU A 414 -4.93 -35.31 -11.14
C LEU A 414 -5.95 -34.47 -11.92
N ALA A 415 -5.90 -33.14 -11.80
CA ALA A 415 -6.79 -32.24 -12.54
C ALA A 415 -6.56 -32.32 -14.06
N GLU A 416 -5.31 -32.50 -14.48
CA GLU A 416 -4.91 -32.70 -15.88
C GLU A 416 -5.22 -34.10 -16.42
N ASN A 417 -5.72 -35.02 -15.59
CA ASN A 417 -5.92 -36.43 -15.92
C ASN A 417 -4.64 -37.11 -16.46
N LYS A 418 -3.46 -36.76 -15.92
CA LYS A 418 -2.22 -37.46 -16.25
C LYS A 418 -2.32 -38.94 -15.88
N ALA A 419 -1.56 -39.78 -16.58
CA ALA A 419 -1.51 -41.20 -16.24
C ALA A 419 -0.94 -41.37 -14.82
N LEU A 420 -1.60 -42.20 -13.98
CA LEU A 420 -1.18 -42.43 -12.59
C LEU A 420 0.28 -42.90 -12.47
N ARG A 421 0.80 -43.63 -13.46
CA ARG A 421 2.22 -44.04 -13.51
C ARG A 421 3.16 -42.83 -13.55
N ASP A 422 2.83 -41.81 -14.33
CA ASP A 422 3.67 -40.63 -14.52
C ASP A 422 3.63 -39.77 -13.24
N ILE A 423 2.44 -39.60 -12.66
CA ILE A 423 2.25 -38.94 -11.36
C ILE A 423 3.08 -39.62 -10.26
N ILE A 424 3.07 -40.96 -10.18
CA ILE A 424 3.89 -41.71 -9.22
C ILE A 424 5.39 -41.41 -9.41
N SER A 425 5.85 -41.37 -10.66
CA SER A 425 7.26 -41.09 -10.96
C SER A 425 7.65 -39.68 -10.55
N GLU A 426 6.84 -38.67 -10.94
CA GLU A 426 7.06 -37.25 -10.61
C GLU A 426 7.09 -37.04 -9.09
N LEU A 427 6.12 -37.60 -8.35
CA LEU A 427 6.04 -37.48 -6.89
C LEU A 427 7.20 -38.17 -6.17
N ARG A 428 7.64 -39.34 -6.66
CA ARG A 428 8.77 -40.07 -6.06
C ARG A 428 10.08 -39.32 -6.28
N GLU A 429 10.29 -38.77 -7.48
CA GLU A 429 11.45 -37.94 -7.78
C GLU A 429 11.48 -36.69 -6.90
N TYR A 430 10.37 -35.96 -6.80
CA TYR A 430 10.26 -34.76 -5.97
C TYR A 430 10.45 -35.07 -4.48
N ALA A 431 9.79 -36.10 -3.94
CA ALA A 431 9.91 -36.48 -2.54
C ALA A 431 11.35 -36.89 -2.16
N THR A 432 12.04 -37.59 -3.07
CA THR A 432 13.46 -37.96 -2.87
C THR A 432 14.36 -36.73 -2.91
N LYS A 433 14.11 -35.81 -3.84
CA LYS A 433 14.89 -34.57 -3.99
C LYS A 433 14.80 -33.67 -2.75
N GLU A 434 13.59 -33.49 -2.22
CA GLU A 434 13.34 -32.62 -1.05
C GLU A 434 13.49 -33.35 0.29
N ASN A 435 13.87 -34.63 0.26
CA ASN A 435 14.03 -35.50 1.42
C ASN A 435 12.77 -35.60 2.31
N ILE A 436 11.60 -35.68 1.68
CA ILE A 436 10.31 -35.89 2.35
C ILE A 436 10.19 -37.36 2.71
N GLN A 437 9.85 -37.67 3.97
CA GLN A 437 9.76 -39.06 4.41
C GLN A 437 8.56 -39.78 3.77
N GLU A 438 8.71 -41.06 3.44
CA GLU A 438 7.66 -41.86 2.78
C GLU A 438 6.33 -41.83 3.55
N HIS A 439 6.36 -41.90 4.88
CA HIS A 439 5.15 -41.83 5.70
C HIS A 439 4.42 -40.48 5.54
N GLU A 440 5.16 -39.38 5.39
CA GLU A 440 4.60 -38.04 5.17
C GLU A 440 4.04 -37.91 3.75
N THR A 441 4.74 -38.45 2.76
CA THR A 441 4.27 -38.54 1.37
C THR A 441 2.93 -39.28 1.31
N VAL A 442 2.80 -40.43 1.98
CA VAL A 442 1.53 -41.18 2.05
C VAL A 442 0.43 -40.37 2.71
N CYS A 443 0.71 -39.67 3.81
CA CYS A 443 -0.27 -38.79 4.47
C CYS A 443 -0.74 -37.64 3.54
N ILE A 444 0.18 -37.04 2.77
CA ILE A 444 -0.14 -35.98 1.80
C ILE A 444 -1.01 -36.54 0.67
N ILE A 445 -0.65 -37.70 0.11
CA ILE A 445 -1.43 -38.37 -0.94
C ILE A 445 -2.85 -38.65 -0.44
N TRP A 446 -2.97 -39.23 0.76
CA TRP A 446 -4.26 -39.51 1.38
C TRP A 446 -5.11 -38.26 1.54
N THR A 447 -4.54 -37.22 2.14
CA THR A 447 -5.24 -35.95 2.41
C THR A 447 -5.72 -35.30 1.12
N THR A 448 -4.88 -35.34 0.08
CA THR A 448 -5.19 -34.77 -1.23
C THR A 448 -6.31 -35.55 -1.91
N ILE A 449 -6.21 -36.88 -2.00
CA ILE A 449 -7.24 -37.72 -2.62
C ILE A 449 -8.58 -37.60 -1.91
N MET A 450 -8.57 -37.60 -0.58
CA MET A 450 -9.80 -37.51 0.21
C MET A 450 -10.45 -36.12 0.16
N ALA A 451 -9.73 -35.10 -0.29
CA ALA A 451 -10.28 -33.77 -0.51
C ALA A 451 -10.91 -33.57 -1.90
N LEU A 452 -10.69 -34.50 -2.85
CA LEU A 452 -11.20 -34.36 -4.22
C LEU A 452 -12.72 -34.50 -4.34
N PRO A 453 -13.37 -35.55 -3.78
CA PRO A 453 -14.79 -35.77 -4.02
C PRO A 453 -15.65 -34.93 -3.08
N GLU A 454 -16.81 -34.49 -3.56
CA GLU A 454 -17.86 -33.97 -2.68
C GLU A 454 -18.52 -35.15 -1.95
N TRP A 455 -18.33 -35.20 -0.63
CA TRP A 455 -18.82 -36.29 0.21
C TRP A 455 -20.33 -36.23 0.44
N ASN A 456 -20.98 -37.40 0.43
CA ASN A 456 -22.40 -37.50 0.72
C ASN A 456 -22.72 -37.03 2.15
N LYS A 457 -23.84 -36.32 2.34
CA LYS A 457 -24.27 -35.86 3.67
C LYS A 457 -24.88 -36.97 4.53
N LYS A 458 -25.27 -38.09 3.91
CA LYS A 458 -25.81 -39.26 4.61
C LYS A 458 -24.67 -40.22 4.95
N GLU A 459 -24.38 -40.40 6.24
CA GLU A 459 -23.27 -41.25 6.73
C GLU A 459 -23.31 -42.67 6.13
N GLU A 460 -24.50 -43.25 5.98
CA GLU A 460 -24.70 -44.60 5.42
C GLU A 460 -24.22 -44.76 3.97
N LEU A 461 -24.16 -43.66 3.20
CA LEU A 461 -23.73 -43.67 1.79
C LEU A 461 -22.27 -43.26 1.63
N VAL A 462 -21.65 -42.67 2.65
CA VAL A 462 -20.26 -42.18 2.60
C VAL A 462 -19.27 -43.34 2.53
N THR A 463 -19.52 -44.42 3.27
CA THR A 463 -18.67 -45.62 3.29
C THR A 463 -18.54 -46.26 1.91
N ASP A 464 -19.66 -46.51 1.22
CA ASP A 464 -19.69 -47.08 -0.13
C ASP A 464 -19.10 -46.14 -1.19
N GLN A 465 -19.25 -44.83 -1.02
CA GLN A 465 -18.63 -43.82 -1.87
C GLN A 465 -17.11 -43.80 -1.69
N ALA A 466 -16.62 -43.83 -0.44
CA ALA A 466 -15.20 -43.82 -0.12
C ALA A 466 -14.47 -45.05 -0.67
N VAL A 467 -15.07 -46.24 -0.56
CA VAL A 467 -14.48 -47.47 -1.13
C VAL A 467 -14.36 -47.39 -2.65
N ARG A 468 -15.39 -46.87 -3.33
CA ARG A 468 -15.36 -46.70 -4.79
C ARG A 468 -14.30 -45.68 -5.23
N HIS A 469 -14.20 -44.57 -4.51
CA HIS A 469 -13.20 -43.54 -4.75
C HIS A 469 -11.78 -44.09 -4.57
N LEU A 470 -11.50 -44.70 -3.42
CA LEU A 470 -10.18 -45.27 -3.11
C LEU A 470 -9.72 -46.34 -4.11
N LYS A 471 -10.65 -47.18 -4.60
CA LYS A 471 -10.33 -48.21 -5.59
C LYS A 471 -9.65 -47.64 -6.84
N GLN A 472 -10.00 -46.43 -7.27
CA GLN A 472 -9.42 -45.76 -8.44
C GLN A 472 -7.95 -45.37 -8.23
N TYR A 473 -7.54 -45.12 -6.98
CA TYR A 473 -6.21 -44.63 -6.64
C TYR A 473 -5.33 -45.68 -5.96
N THR A 474 -5.77 -46.95 -5.92
CA THR A 474 -5.02 -48.06 -5.29
C THR A 474 -3.59 -48.17 -5.82
N SER A 475 -3.38 -47.96 -7.12
CA SER A 475 -2.05 -47.98 -7.75
C SER A 475 -1.13 -46.83 -7.34
N LEU A 476 -1.70 -45.67 -7.00
CA LEU A 476 -0.96 -44.54 -6.45
C LEU A 476 -0.46 -44.88 -5.06
N PHE A 477 -1.35 -45.34 -4.17
CA PHE A 477 -0.97 -45.73 -2.81
C PHE A 477 0.06 -46.88 -2.78
N SER A 478 -0.08 -47.88 -3.66
CA SER A 478 0.88 -48.99 -3.73
C SER A 478 2.28 -48.57 -4.20
N GLY A 479 2.40 -47.42 -4.87
CA GLY A 479 3.67 -46.82 -5.25
C GLY A 479 4.48 -46.26 -4.06
N PHE A 480 3.82 -45.92 -2.96
CA PHE A 480 4.41 -45.23 -1.80
C PHE A 480 4.24 -45.96 -0.46
N ALA A 481 3.61 -47.13 -0.44
CA ALA A 481 3.39 -47.93 0.77
C ALA A 481 4.16 -49.26 0.74
N GLN A 482 5.38 -49.26 0.20
CA GLN A 482 6.14 -50.50 -0.06
C GLN A 482 6.97 -50.97 1.15
N ASN A 483 7.25 -50.06 2.08
CA ASN A 483 8.09 -50.32 3.26
C ASN A 483 7.29 -50.62 4.54
N ALA A 484 5.96 -50.67 4.49
CA ALA A 484 5.13 -51.14 5.59
C ALA A 484 5.16 -52.69 5.65
N ARG A 485 6.23 -53.24 6.22
CA ARG A 485 6.32 -54.65 6.62
C ARG A 485 6.54 -54.79 8.11
#